data_AF-A0A6B2XHN3-F1
#
_entry.id   AF-A0A6B2XHN3-F1
#
_cell.length_a   1.000
_cell.length_b   1.000
_cell.length_c   1.000
_cell.angle_alpha   90.00
_cell.angle_beta   90.00
_cell.angle_gamma   90.00
#
_symmetry.space_group_name_H-M   'P 1'
#
loop_
_entity.id
_entity.type
_entity.pdbx_description
1 polymer ?
#
loop_
_entity_poly.entity_id
_entity_poly.type
_entity_poly.pdbx_seq_one_letter_code
_entity_poly.pdbx_strand_id
1 'polypeptide(L)'
;RRAEEAGFDGVQIHAAHGYLLSQFLSPLVNRRTDRWGGSPENRVRLLTEVVRAVRAQVAPGFAVGVKLNTADFQRGGFDTEDAVQVLEALCGLGVDLVELSGGSVESPATLGRTADLRTLEREAYFLAFAEQFLDAA
;
A
#
# COMPACT_ATOMS: atom_id res chain seq x y z
N ARG A 1 0.42 6.81 19.75
CA ARG A 1 0.82 6.41 21.12
C ARG A 1 2.32 6.19 21.22
N ARG A 2 2.89 4.98 21.34
CA ARG A 2 4.33 4.83 21.68
C ARG A 2 5.33 5.59 20.80
N ALA A 3 5.16 5.59 19.48
CA ALA A 3 6.03 6.35 18.59
C ALA A 3 5.92 7.86 18.84
N GLU A 4 4.71 8.37 18.99
CA GLU A 4 4.44 9.77 19.35
C GLU A 4 4.99 10.14 20.74
N GLU A 5 4.78 9.28 21.74
CA GLU A 5 5.33 9.44 23.10
C GLU A 5 6.87 9.43 23.12
N ALA A 6 7.48 8.69 22.18
CA ALA A 6 8.93 8.65 22.00
C ALA A 6 9.48 9.86 21.21
N GLY A 7 8.61 10.76 20.72
CA GLY A 7 9.01 11.98 20.02
C GLY A 7 9.24 11.83 18.51
N PHE A 8 8.70 10.78 17.87
CA PHE A 8 8.63 10.74 16.40
C PHE A 8 7.59 11.75 15.89
N ASP A 9 7.75 12.22 14.64
CA ASP A 9 6.77 13.10 14.00
C ASP A 9 5.62 12.35 13.31
N GLY A 10 5.78 11.04 13.10
CA GLY A 10 4.79 10.22 12.43
C GLY A 10 5.08 8.72 12.48
N VAL A 11 4.15 7.95 11.92
CA VAL A 11 4.30 6.51 11.63
C VAL A 11 3.90 6.20 10.21
N GLN A 12 4.46 5.11 9.67
CA GLN A 12 4.03 4.55 8.39
C GLN A 12 3.47 3.14 8.60
N ILE A 13 2.25 2.90 8.13
CA ILE A 13 1.60 1.60 8.11
C ILE A 13 2.09 0.83 6.89
N HIS A 14 2.70 -0.33 7.12
CA HIS A 14 3.31 -1.12 6.05
C HIS A 14 2.30 -2.10 5.42
N ALA A 15 1.80 -1.78 4.22
CA ALA A 15 0.86 -2.57 3.43
C ALA A 15 1.44 -3.02 2.08
N ALA A 16 2.72 -3.40 2.08
CA ALA A 16 3.49 -3.74 0.88
C ALA A 16 4.36 -4.98 1.12
N HIS A 17 5.08 -5.41 0.08
CA HIS A 17 6.12 -6.43 0.12
C HIS A 17 5.69 -7.83 0.60
N GLY A 18 4.40 -8.18 0.52
CA GLY A 18 3.90 -9.49 0.94
C GLY A 18 3.81 -9.70 2.45
N TYR A 19 3.96 -8.64 3.26
CA TYR A 19 3.64 -8.68 4.70
C TYR A 19 2.13 -8.73 4.93
N LEU A 20 1.71 -8.87 6.19
CA LEU A 20 0.32 -9.14 6.58
C LEU A 20 -0.74 -8.32 5.82
N LEU A 21 -0.61 -6.98 5.80
CA LEU A 21 -1.59 -6.14 5.14
C LEU A 21 -1.58 -6.34 3.61
N SER A 22 -0.40 -6.49 3.00
CA SER A 22 -0.27 -6.84 1.58
C SER A 22 -0.90 -8.21 1.26
N GLN A 23 -0.79 -9.19 2.17
CA GLN A 23 -1.44 -10.49 2.00
C GLN A 23 -2.96 -10.39 1.97
N PHE A 24 -3.56 -9.49 2.77
CA PHE A 24 -5.01 -9.26 2.75
C PHE A 24 -5.48 -8.61 1.45
N LEU A 25 -4.67 -7.69 0.90
CA LEU A 25 -4.97 -6.99 -0.34
C LEU A 25 -4.88 -7.90 -1.57
N SER A 26 -3.90 -8.81 -1.59
CA SER A 26 -3.64 -9.66 -2.75
C SER A 26 -4.69 -10.76 -2.92
N PRO A 27 -5.42 -10.83 -4.05
CA PRO A 27 -6.38 -11.90 -4.32
C PRO A 27 -5.72 -13.28 -4.50
N LEU A 28 -4.43 -13.31 -4.79
CA LEU A 28 -3.66 -14.55 -4.90
C LEU A 28 -3.51 -15.26 -3.56
N VAL A 29 -3.30 -14.47 -2.49
CA VAL A 29 -3.03 -14.94 -1.13
C VAL A 29 -4.32 -14.98 -0.30
N ASN A 30 -5.11 -13.90 -0.31
CA ASN A 30 -6.36 -13.81 0.46
C ASN A 30 -7.52 -14.51 -0.27
N ARG A 31 -7.61 -15.82 -0.05
CA ARG A 31 -8.71 -16.67 -0.55
C ARG A 31 -9.83 -16.88 0.47
N ARG A 32 -9.95 -15.98 1.46
CA ARG A 32 -11.01 -16.08 2.47
C ARG A 32 -12.37 -15.84 1.82
N THR A 33 -13.40 -16.44 2.40
CA THR A 33 -14.81 -16.31 1.97
C THR A 33 -15.66 -15.53 2.97
N ASP A 34 -15.04 -15.00 4.03
CA ASP A 34 -15.72 -14.17 5.02
C ASP A 34 -15.57 -12.68 4.69
N ARG A 35 -16.00 -11.82 5.61
CA ARG A 35 -16.00 -10.35 5.42
C ARG A 35 -14.62 -9.72 5.21
N TRP A 36 -13.54 -10.51 5.28
CA TRP A 36 -12.17 -10.05 5.15
C TRP A 36 -11.49 -10.52 3.86
N GLY A 37 -12.19 -11.23 2.97
CA GLY A 37 -11.68 -11.63 1.67
C GLY A 37 -12.79 -11.75 0.61
N GLY A 38 -12.42 -12.28 -0.56
CA GLY A 38 -13.30 -12.32 -1.72
C GLY A 38 -13.28 -10.99 -2.47
N SER A 39 -14.31 -10.17 -2.29
CA SER A 39 -14.43 -8.90 -3.03
C SER A 39 -13.30 -7.91 -2.69
N PRO A 40 -12.93 -7.00 -3.61
CA PRO A 40 -11.93 -5.98 -3.34
C PRO A 40 -12.20 -5.18 -2.05
N GLU A 41 -13.45 -4.79 -1.81
CA GLU A 41 -13.85 -4.03 -0.62
C GLU A 41 -13.57 -4.79 0.68
N ASN A 42 -13.77 -6.11 0.68
CA ASN A 42 -13.46 -6.96 1.82
C ASN A 42 -11.95 -7.13 2.03
N ARG A 43 -11.17 -7.22 0.95
CA ARG A 43 -9.71 -7.33 1.00
C ARG A 43 -9.07 -6.05 1.56
N VAL A 44 -9.58 -4.88 1.17
CA VAL A 44 -9.13 -3.57 1.65
C VAL A 44 -9.55 -3.27 3.10
N ARG A 45 -10.61 -3.93 3.58
CA ARG A 45 -11.21 -3.68 4.91
C ARG A 45 -10.18 -3.65 6.04
N LEU A 46 -9.30 -4.65 6.12
CA LEU A 46 -8.34 -4.71 7.24
C LEU A 46 -7.41 -3.48 7.26
N LEU A 47 -6.91 -3.05 6.11
CA LEU A 47 -6.06 -1.87 6.02
C LEU A 47 -6.80 -0.62 6.51
N THR A 48 -8.03 -0.39 6.03
CA THR A 48 -8.81 0.80 6.43
C THR A 48 -9.16 0.81 7.92
N GLU A 49 -9.47 -0.35 8.50
CA GLU A 49 -9.71 -0.50 9.95
C GLU A 49 -8.44 -0.18 10.75
N VAL A 50 -7.27 -0.64 10.29
CA VAL A 50 -5.99 -0.33 10.93
C VAL A 50 -5.66 1.16 10.83
N VAL A 51 -5.88 1.79 9.67
CA VAL A 51 -5.67 3.23 9.49
C VAL A 51 -6.56 4.04 10.43
N ARG A 52 -7.87 3.74 10.46
CA ARG A 52 -8.82 4.39 11.37
C ARG A 52 -8.41 4.22 12.83
N ALA A 53 -8.03 2.99 13.21
CA ALA A 53 -7.59 2.69 14.56
C ALA A 53 -6.34 3.51 14.91
N VAL A 54 -5.28 3.48 14.09
CA VAL A 54 -4.05 4.24 14.31
C VAL A 54 -4.36 5.74 14.41
N ARG A 55 -5.12 6.28 13.44
CA ARG A 55 -5.45 7.70 13.40
C ARG A 55 -6.18 8.18 14.66
N ALA A 56 -7.07 7.35 15.20
CA ALA A 56 -7.79 7.63 16.46
C ALA A 56 -6.89 7.60 17.71
N GLN A 57 -5.65 7.11 17.59
CA GLN A 57 -4.71 6.93 18.71
C GLN A 57 -3.53 7.90 18.72
N VAL A 58 -3.49 8.87 17.81
CA VAL A 58 -2.40 9.83 17.65
C VAL A 58 -2.97 11.24 17.42
N ALA A 59 -2.28 12.28 17.88
CA ALA A 59 -2.74 13.66 17.78
C ALA A 59 -2.91 14.12 16.33
N PRO A 60 -3.84 15.05 16.02
CA PRO A 60 -4.11 15.47 14.64
C PRO A 60 -2.87 15.95 13.85
N GLY A 61 -1.85 16.49 14.53
CA GLY A 61 -0.59 16.93 13.89
C GLY A 61 0.48 15.84 13.72
N PHE A 62 0.25 14.63 14.23
CA PHE A 62 1.17 13.49 14.08
C PHE A 62 0.89 12.78 12.76
N ALA A 63 1.90 12.65 11.90
CA ALA A 63 1.72 12.14 10.54
C ALA A 63 1.42 10.63 10.51
N VAL A 64 0.48 10.23 9.67
CA VAL A 64 0.13 8.83 9.40
C VAL A 64 0.28 8.57 7.91
N GLY A 65 1.34 7.84 7.55
CA GLY A 65 1.58 7.39 6.18
C GLY A 65 1.16 5.93 5.95
N VAL A 66 0.98 5.56 4.70
CA VAL A 66 0.80 4.16 4.26
C VAL A 66 1.82 3.83 3.18
N LYS A 67 2.53 2.71 3.31
CA LYS A 67 3.33 2.15 2.22
C LYS A 67 2.53 1.06 1.51
N LEU A 68 2.40 1.16 0.19
CA LEU A 68 1.53 0.31 -0.62
C LEU A 68 2.29 -0.24 -1.86
N ASN A 69 2.04 -1.51 -2.23
CA ASN A 69 2.50 -2.05 -3.51
C ASN A 69 1.69 -1.43 -4.67
N THR A 70 2.30 -1.14 -5.82
CA THR A 70 1.56 -0.83 -7.06
C THR A 70 1.20 -2.08 -7.86
N ALA A 71 1.94 -3.17 -7.64
CA ALA A 71 1.68 -4.51 -8.16
C ALA A 71 2.54 -5.56 -7.42
N ASP A 72 2.07 -6.80 -7.36
CA ASP A 72 2.82 -7.96 -6.84
C ASP A 72 3.73 -8.60 -7.92
N PHE A 73 3.61 -8.18 -9.19
CA PHE A 73 4.30 -8.76 -10.36
C PHE A 73 4.09 -10.28 -10.53
N GLN A 74 2.97 -10.80 -10.04
CA GLN A 74 2.53 -12.18 -10.19
C GLN A 74 1.19 -12.21 -10.94
N ARG A 75 1.04 -13.15 -11.89
CA ARG A 75 -0.21 -13.30 -12.64
C ARG A 75 -1.37 -13.63 -11.69
N GLY A 76 -2.38 -12.77 -11.68
CA GLY A 76 -3.55 -12.91 -10.79
C GLY A 76 -3.32 -12.48 -9.34
N GLY A 77 -2.20 -11.79 -9.06
CA GLY A 77 -1.93 -11.11 -7.80
C GLY A 77 -2.48 -9.69 -7.79
N PHE A 78 -2.08 -8.91 -6.77
CA PHE A 78 -2.43 -7.51 -6.65
C PHE A 78 -1.88 -6.71 -7.85
N ASP A 79 -2.73 -5.92 -8.49
CA ASP A 79 -2.40 -5.13 -9.67
C ASP A 79 -2.66 -3.63 -9.47
N THR A 80 -2.55 -2.88 -10.56
CA THR A 80 -2.65 -1.42 -10.57
C THR A 80 -4.08 -0.96 -10.31
N GLU A 81 -5.07 -1.67 -10.84
CA GLU A 81 -6.49 -1.43 -10.61
C GLU A 81 -6.88 -1.69 -9.14
N ASP A 82 -6.32 -2.73 -8.52
CA ASP A 82 -6.43 -2.97 -7.08
C ASP A 82 -5.77 -1.83 -6.27
N ALA A 83 -4.60 -1.33 -6.72
CA ALA A 83 -3.92 -0.21 -6.07
C ALA A 83 -4.75 1.08 -6.06
N VAL A 84 -5.40 1.41 -7.18
CA VAL A 84 -6.31 2.57 -7.28
C VAL A 84 -7.46 2.44 -6.27
N GLN A 85 -8.10 1.28 -6.20
CA GLN A 85 -9.20 1.05 -5.23
C GLN A 85 -8.73 1.17 -3.77
N VAL A 86 -7.52 0.72 -3.46
CA VAL A 86 -6.94 0.94 -2.13
C VAL A 86 -6.74 2.42 -1.87
N LEU A 87 -6.17 3.16 -2.81
CA LEU A 87 -5.93 4.60 -2.66
C LEU A 87 -7.25 5.36 -2.46
N GLU A 88 -8.29 5.07 -3.26
CA GLU A 88 -9.63 5.63 -3.09
C GLU A 88 -10.21 5.32 -1.70
N ALA A 89 -10.03 4.09 -1.19
CA ALA A 89 -10.50 3.71 0.14
C ALA A 89 -9.72 4.40 1.28
N LEU A 90 -8.49 4.85 1.03
CA LEU A 90 -7.70 5.63 1.97
C LEU A 90 -8.08 7.12 1.97
N CYS A 91 -8.68 7.62 0.89
CA CYS A 91 -9.18 8.99 0.81
C CYS A 91 -10.18 9.27 1.95
N GLY A 92 -9.99 10.42 2.63
CA GLY A 92 -10.85 10.82 3.75
C GLY A 92 -10.60 10.08 5.07
N LEU A 93 -9.61 9.18 5.16
CA LEU A 93 -9.24 8.51 6.42
C LEU A 93 -8.20 9.28 7.26
N GLY A 94 -7.70 10.42 6.75
CA GLY A 94 -6.63 11.18 7.39
C GLY A 94 -5.25 10.53 7.25
N VAL A 95 -4.97 9.97 6.07
CA VAL A 95 -3.63 9.55 5.64
C VAL A 95 -2.92 10.76 5.04
N ASP A 96 -1.74 11.07 5.54
CA ASP A 96 -0.96 12.27 5.17
C ASP A 96 0.00 12.00 4.00
N LEU A 97 0.37 10.73 3.79
CA LEU A 97 1.33 10.30 2.77
C LEU A 97 1.03 8.87 2.32
N VAL A 98 1.07 8.63 1.02
CA VAL A 98 1.17 7.27 0.47
C VAL A 98 2.51 7.09 -0.22
N GLU A 99 3.31 6.13 0.27
CA GLU A 99 4.55 5.73 -0.36
C GLU A 99 4.31 4.52 -1.28
N LEU A 100 4.48 4.73 -2.58
CA LEU A 100 4.35 3.68 -3.58
C LEU A 100 5.61 2.80 -3.62
N SER A 101 5.38 1.49 -3.64
CA SER A 101 6.41 0.46 -3.71
C SER A 101 5.97 -0.66 -4.65
N GLY A 102 6.74 -1.73 -4.75
CA GLY A 102 6.35 -2.85 -5.60
C GLY A 102 7.15 -4.11 -5.30
N GLY A 103 6.61 -5.24 -5.75
CA GLY A 103 7.22 -6.54 -5.54
C GLY A 103 6.85 -7.17 -4.19
N SER A 104 7.32 -8.39 -4.02
CA SER A 104 7.06 -9.23 -2.83
C SER A 104 8.35 -9.91 -2.39
N VAL A 105 8.35 -10.60 -1.25
CA VAL A 105 9.49 -11.45 -0.84
C VAL A 105 9.84 -12.47 -1.93
N GLU A 106 8.85 -12.95 -2.70
CA GLU A 106 9.05 -13.92 -3.78
C GLU A 106 9.52 -13.27 -5.10
N SER A 107 9.29 -11.97 -5.29
CA SER A 107 9.73 -11.19 -6.46
C SER A 107 10.10 -9.76 -6.04
N PRO A 108 11.32 -9.54 -5.50
CA PRO A 108 11.68 -8.25 -4.93
C PRO A 108 11.98 -7.24 -6.03
N ALA A 109 11.01 -6.39 -6.37
CA ALA A 109 11.24 -5.28 -7.29
C ALA A 109 12.23 -4.24 -6.70
N THR A 110 12.34 -4.19 -5.37
CA THR A 110 13.26 -3.33 -4.61
C THR A 110 14.75 -3.66 -4.78
N LEU A 111 15.11 -4.83 -5.33
CA LEU A 111 16.51 -5.22 -5.55
C LEU A 111 17.12 -4.68 -6.86
N GLY A 112 16.38 -3.89 -7.65
CA GLY A 112 16.90 -3.22 -8.84
C GLY A 112 17.37 -4.15 -9.96
N ARG A 113 17.08 -5.46 -9.89
CA ARG A 113 17.36 -6.41 -10.97
C ARG A 113 16.14 -6.57 -11.85
N THR A 114 15.96 -5.63 -12.77
CA THR A 114 15.23 -5.93 -14.01
C THR A 114 16.13 -6.83 -14.86
N ALA A 115 15.55 -7.85 -15.50
CA ALA A 115 16.29 -8.74 -16.41
C ALA A 115 16.92 -8.01 -17.62
N ASP A 116 16.62 -6.72 -17.81
CA ASP A 116 17.14 -5.88 -18.88
C ASP A 116 17.83 -4.62 -18.34
N LEU A 117 19.10 -4.46 -18.73
CA LEU A 117 20.00 -3.34 -18.48
C LEU A 117 19.63 -2.11 -19.34
N ARG A 118 18.51 -1.42 -19.09
CA ARG A 118 18.13 -0.21 -19.86
C ARG A 118 17.66 0.97 -18.98
N THR A 119 18.52 2.00 -18.97
CA THR A 119 18.32 3.47 -18.83
C THR A 119 17.66 4.07 -17.57
N LEU A 120 18.29 5.17 -17.09
CA LEU A 120 17.89 6.13 -16.04
C LEU A 120 16.43 6.63 -16.08
N GLU A 121 15.72 6.52 -17.21
CA GLU A 121 14.27 6.83 -17.31
C GLU A 121 13.39 5.92 -16.43
N ARG A 122 13.94 4.84 -15.86
CA ARG A 122 13.25 3.91 -14.96
C ARG A 122 13.61 4.01 -13.48
N GLU A 123 14.44 4.96 -13.05
CA GLU A 123 14.73 5.11 -11.61
C GLU A 123 13.47 5.48 -10.79
N ALA A 124 12.51 6.16 -11.44
CA ALA A 124 11.20 6.47 -10.88
C ALA A 124 10.15 5.44 -11.32
N TYR A 125 10.35 4.17 -10.97
CA TYR A 125 9.50 3.01 -11.33
C TYR A 125 7.99 3.23 -11.15
N PHE A 126 7.58 4.13 -10.26
CA PHE A 126 6.19 4.38 -9.89
C PHE A 126 5.67 5.76 -10.33
N LEU A 127 6.46 6.58 -11.04
CA LEU A 127 6.08 7.96 -11.39
C LEU A 127 4.85 8.01 -12.29
N ALA A 128 4.82 7.20 -13.35
CA ALA A 128 3.67 7.15 -14.26
C ALA A 128 2.37 6.72 -13.56
N PHE A 129 2.47 5.83 -12.56
CA PHE A 129 1.31 5.45 -11.75
C PHE A 129 0.86 6.58 -10.82
N ALA A 130 1.82 7.29 -10.20
CA ALA A 130 1.51 8.43 -9.36
C ALA A 130 0.78 9.54 -10.15
N GLU A 131 1.19 9.80 -11.40
CA GLU A 131 0.52 10.75 -12.30
C GLU A 131 -0.94 10.33 -12.61
N GLN A 132 -1.18 9.06 -12.92
CA GLN A 132 -2.53 8.56 -13.19
C GLN A 132 -3.49 8.75 -12.00
N PHE A 133 -3.00 8.62 -10.78
CA PHE A 133 -3.83 8.80 -9.59
C PHE A 133 -4.12 10.28 -9.30
N LEU A 134 -3.16 11.17 -9.51
CA LEU A 134 -3.36 12.61 -9.31
C LEU A 134 -4.44 13.19 -10.23
N ASP A 135 -4.60 12.65 -11.43
CA ASP A 135 -5.67 13.06 -12.36
C ASP A 135 -7.06 12.50 -11.99
N ALA A 136 -7.12 11.47 -11.12
CA ALA A 136 -8.35 10.80 -10.72
C ALA A 136 -8.92 11.29 -9.38
N ALA A 137 -8.13 12.00 -8.56
CA ALA A 137 -8.48 12.50 -7.23
C ALA A 137 -8.96 13.96 -7.23
#